data_AF-A0A6A4EMQ0-F1
#
_entry.id   AF-A0A6A4EMQ0-F1
#
_cell.length_a   1.000
_cell.length_b   1.000
_cell.length_c   1.000
_cell.angle_alpha   90.00
_cell.angle_beta   90.00
_cell.angle_gamma   90.00
#
_symmetry.space_group_name_H-M   'P 1'
#
loop_
_entity.id
_entity.type
_entity.pdbx_description
1 polymer ?
#
loop_
_entity_poly.entity_id
_entity_poly.type
_entity_poly.pdbx_seq_one_letter_code
_entity_poly.pdbx_strand_id
1 'polypeptide(L)'
;MKGCNSGAALRLEGFSGADFAADKTDRKSVTGSAVLIDGMPILWVCKKQSGVALSTMEAEFTAASHICRELLGFRPLLLAIRLPVLEPMPLMVDNQAAIKQLRSESTSASAKHIEICIKFVNPYTHQGVLDPVYVEWRLQLADLLTKPLLAPRLSELRDLLYLSDPKKDRFGDAAEEEC
;
A
#
# COMPACT_ATOMS: atom_id res chain seq x y z
N MET A 1 6.30 -22.10 -30.30
CA MET A 1 5.78 -21.06 -29.39
C MET A 1 4.32 -21.38 -29.10
N LYS A 2 4.02 -21.89 -27.90
CA LYS A 2 2.65 -22.19 -27.47
C LYS A 2 1.95 -20.88 -27.14
N GLY A 3 0.74 -20.70 -27.66
CA GLY A 3 -0.06 -19.48 -27.54
C GLY A 3 -0.32 -19.11 -26.07
N CYS A 4 -0.16 -17.82 -25.77
CA CYS A 4 -0.50 -17.23 -24.49
C CYS A 4 -2.02 -17.28 -24.32
N ASN A 5 -2.48 -17.89 -23.23
CA ASN A 5 -3.89 -18.01 -22.88
C ASN A 5 -4.52 -16.61 -22.76
N SER A 6 -5.67 -16.42 -23.38
CA SER A 6 -6.50 -15.23 -23.24
C SER A 6 -6.85 -14.93 -21.78
N GLY A 7 -6.67 -13.68 -21.33
CA GLY A 7 -7.74 -12.94 -20.64
C GLY A 7 -8.00 -13.16 -19.15
N ALA A 8 -6.99 -13.46 -18.31
CA ALA A 8 -7.17 -13.31 -16.86
C ALA A 8 -7.06 -11.83 -16.46
N ALA A 9 -7.99 -11.33 -15.65
CA ALA A 9 -7.94 -9.97 -15.10
C ALA A 9 -6.82 -9.86 -14.06
N LEU A 10 -6.01 -8.82 -14.17
CA LEU A 10 -4.89 -8.53 -13.26
C LEU A 10 -5.43 -8.06 -11.91
N ARG A 11 -4.90 -8.61 -10.82
CA ARG A 11 -5.16 -8.09 -9.48
C ARG A 11 -4.26 -6.89 -9.23
N LEU A 12 -4.85 -5.70 -9.26
CA LEU A 12 -4.18 -4.44 -8.91
C LEU A 12 -4.56 -4.06 -7.48
N GLU A 13 -3.58 -3.96 -6.59
CA GLU A 13 -3.79 -3.63 -5.17
C GLU A 13 -2.78 -2.61 -4.65
N GLY A 14 -3.18 -1.83 -3.66
CA GLY A 14 -2.37 -0.75 -3.12
C GLY A 14 -2.31 -0.78 -1.60
N PHE A 15 -1.12 -0.61 -1.05
CA PHE A 15 -0.85 -0.53 0.38
C PHE A 15 -0.61 0.92 0.78
N SER A 16 -1.27 1.34 1.86
CA SER A 16 -1.13 2.66 2.48
C SER A 16 -0.63 2.53 3.90
N GLY A 17 0.29 3.41 4.29
CA GLY A 17 0.65 3.63 5.69
C GLY A 17 1.31 4.99 5.88
N ALA A 18 1.31 5.47 7.12
CA ALA A 18 2.04 6.67 7.50
C ALA A 18 2.84 6.48 8.79
N ASP A 19 4.00 7.11 8.88
CA ASP A 19 4.68 7.34 10.17
C ASP A 19 4.41 8.76 10.64
N PHE A 20 3.63 8.88 11.72
CA PHE A 20 3.10 10.14 12.22
C PHE A 20 4.20 10.97 12.91
N ALA A 21 4.37 12.21 12.47
CA ALA A 21 5.38 13.13 13.01
C ALA A 21 6.81 12.55 13.02
N ALA A 22 7.13 11.72 12.03
CA ALA A 22 8.40 11.02 11.87
C ALA A 22 9.60 11.97 11.80
N ASP A 23 9.45 13.12 11.13
CA ASP A 23 10.51 14.14 11.09
C ASP A 23 10.56 14.90 12.42
N LYS A 24 11.68 14.81 13.13
CA LYS A 24 11.87 15.45 14.44
C LYS A 24 11.97 16.98 14.38
N THR A 25 12.30 17.54 13.22
CA THR A 25 12.57 18.97 13.01
C THR A 25 11.27 19.74 12.78
N ASP A 26 10.46 19.30 11.82
CA ASP A 26 9.22 19.99 11.44
C ASP A 26 7.95 19.21 11.76
N ARG A 27 8.08 18.02 12.38
CA ARG A 27 6.96 17.16 12.81
C ARG A 27 6.04 16.73 11.68
N LYS A 28 6.53 16.75 10.45
CA LYS A 28 5.77 16.20 9.32
C LYS A 28 5.86 14.68 9.33
N SER A 29 4.75 14.06 8.98
CA SER A 29 4.64 12.61 8.82
C SER A 29 5.28 12.16 7.51
N VAL A 30 5.57 10.87 7.41
CA VAL A 30 6.04 10.22 6.17
C VAL A 30 4.97 9.27 5.68
N THR A 31 4.54 9.42 4.42
CA THR A 31 3.67 8.48 3.72
C THR A 31 4.52 7.38 3.09
N GLY A 32 4.11 6.13 3.32
CA GLY A 32 4.57 4.96 2.59
C GLY A 32 3.45 4.42 1.72
N SER A 33 3.79 4.01 0.52
CA SER A 33 2.83 3.40 -0.39
C SER A 33 3.49 2.35 -1.27
N ALA A 34 2.77 1.26 -1.55
CA ALA A 34 3.19 0.26 -2.54
C ALA A 34 2.01 -0.12 -3.43
N VAL A 35 2.22 -0.28 -4.73
CA VAL A 35 1.22 -0.83 -5.66
C VAL A 35 1.74 -2.13 -6.23
N LEU A 36 0.91 -3.17 -6.22
CA LEU A 36 1.23 -4.48 -6.72
C LEU A 36 0.30 -4.86 -7.88
N ILE A 37 0.85 -5.54 -8.89
CA ILE A 37 0.11 -6.27 -9.93
C ILE A 37 0.39 -7.76 -9.74
N ASP A 38 -0.65 -8.55 -9.47
CA ASP A 38 -0.54 -10.00 -9.24
C ASP A 38 0.55 -10.38 -8.23
N GLY A 39 0.66 -9.60 -7.15
CA GLY A 39 1.67 -9.78 -6.10
C GLY A 39 3.04 -9.16 -6.39
N MET A 40 3.28 -8.65 -7.61
CA MET A 40 4.55 -8.04 -7.99
C MET A 40 4.53 -6.53 -7.77
N PRO A 41 5.49 -5.94 -7.02
CA PRO A 41 5.54 -4.51 -6.80
C PRO A 41 5.88 -3.75 -8.08
N ILE A 42 5.04 -2.77 -8.43
CA ILE A 42 5.22 -1.89 -9.59
C ILE A 42 5.44 -0.42 -9.19
N LEU A 43 5.08 -0.05 -7.97
CA LEU A 43 5.31 1.26 -7.39
C LEU A 43 5.67 1.12 -5.90
N TRP A 44 6.61 1.92 -5.46
CA TRP A 44 6.94 2.13 -4.04
C TRP A 44 7.24 3.60 -3.82
N VAL A 45 6.64 4.20 -2.80
CA VAL A 45 6.79 5.62 -2.47
C VAL A 45 7.08 5.76 -0.99
N CYS A 46 8.15 6.48 -0.67
CA CYS A 46 8.43 7.03 0.65
C CYS A 46 8.47 8.55 0.51
N LYS A 47 7.48 9.25 1.06
CA LYS A 47 7.32 10.68 0.84
C LYS A 47 6.95 11.40 2.12
N LYS A 48 7.74 12.41 2.47
CA LYS A 48 7.39 13.36 3.53
C LYS A 48 6.13 14.14 3.14
N GLN A 49 5.15 14.17 4.04
CA GLN A 49 3.90 14.90 3.84
C GLN A 49 4.19 16.40 3.75
N SER A 50 3.39 17.13 2.97
CA SER A 50 3.59 18.57 2.78
C SER A 50 3.19 19.38 4.02
N GLY A 51 2.09 18.99 4.66
CA GLY A 51 1.58 19.56 5.90
C GLY A 51 2.01 18.76 7.14
N VAL A 52 1.81 19.38 8.30
CA VAL A 52 1.92 18.70 9.60
C VAL A 52 0.55 18.13 9.92
N ALA A 53 0.45 16.80 10.00
CA ALA A 53 -0.76 16.14 10.47
C ALA A 53 -0.93 16.41 11.97
N LEU A 54 -2.16 16.57 12.43
CA LEU A 54 -2.49 16.78 13.85
C LEU A 54 -2.90 15.47 14.56
N SER A 55 -3.00 14.37 13.81
CA SER A 55 -3.25 13.03 14.34
C SER A 55 -2.68 11.95 13.42
N THR A 56 -2.46 10.74 13.97
CA THR A 56 -2.12 9.56 13.17
C THR A 56 -3.19 9.28 12.11
N MET A 57 -4.47 9.46 12.45
CA MET A 57 -5.58 9.26 11.52
C MET A 57 -5.49 10.21 10.31
N GLU A 58 -5.16 11.48 10.51
CA GLU A 58 -4.96 12.45 9.42
C GLU A 58 -3.78 12.08 8.52
N ALA A 59 -2.68 11.61 9.11
CA ALA A 59 -1.52 11.15 8.35
C ALA A 59 -1.89 9.92 7.48
N GLU A 60 -2.65 8.98 8.05
CA GLU A 60 -3.16 7.80 7.33
C GLU A 60 -4.12 8.17 6.20
N PHE A 61 -5.03 9.13 6.40
CA PHE A 61 -5.91 9.60 5.32
C PHE A 61 -5.15 10.23 4.16
N THR A 62 -4.07 10.95 4.47
CA THR A 62 -3.20 11.54 3.45
C THR A 62 -2.50 10.44 2.66
N ALA A 63 -2.03 9.38 3.32
CA ALA A 63 -1.43 8.21 2.68
C ALA A 63 -2.47 7.42 1.83
N ALA A 64 -3.67 7.18 2.36
CA ALA A 64 -4.74 6.46 1.68
C ALA A 64 -5.19 7.19 0.41
N SER A 65 -5.31 8.51 0.48
CA SER A 65 -5.64 9.34 -0.68
C SER A 65 -4.55 9.31 -1.75
N HIS A 66 -3.29 9.24 -1.33
CA HIS A 66 -2.16 9.09 -2.26
C HIS A 66 -2.25 7.78 -3.03
N ILE A 67 -2.34 6.64 -2.34
CA ILE A 67 -2.40 5.33 -3.00
C ILE A 67 -3.69 5.15 -3.84
N CYS A 68 -4.82 5.72 -3.41
CA CYS A 68 -6.06 5.71 -4.17
C CYS A 68 -5.87 6.38 -5.55
N ARG A 69 -5.18 7.52 -5.60
CA ARG A 69 -4.85 8.19 -6.85
C ARG A 69 -3.96 7.34 -7.75
N GLU A 70 -2.98 6.64 -7.19
CA GLU A 70 -2.10 5.74 -7.94
C GLU A 70 -2.91 4.58 -8.55
N LEU A 71 -3.76 3.91 -7.78
CA LEU A 71 -4.63 2.82 -8.27
C LEU A 71 -5.56 3.31 -9.39
N LEU A 72 -6.21 4.45 -9.19
CA LEU A 72 -7.08 5.06 -10.20
C LEU A 72 -6.32 5.57 -11.43
N GLY A 73 -5.01 5.82 -11.32
CA GLY A 73 -4.13 6.14 -12.44
C GLY A 73 -3.70 4.90 -13.23
N PHE A 74 -3.31 3.83 -12.53
CA PHE A 74 -2.91 2.57 -13.16
C PHE A 74 -4.07 1.84 -13.84
N ARG A 75 -5.28 1.87 -13.25
CA ARG A 75 -6.47 1.22 -13.83
C ARG A 75 -6.72 1.58 -15.30
N PRO A 76 -6.92 2.86 -15.69
CA PRO A 76 -7.14 3.23 -17.09
C PRO A 76 -5.91 2.97 -17.96
N LEU A 77 -4.69 3.07 -17.42
CA LEU A 77 -3.46 2.74 -18.14
C LEU A 77 -3.45 1.26 -18.58
N LEU A 78 -3.75 0.34 -17.65
CA LEU A 78 -3.82 -1.09 -17.92
C LEU A 78 -4.94 -1.42 -18.92
N LEU A 79 -6.11 -0.81 -18.74
CA LEU A 79 -7.24 -0.97 -19.69
C LEU A 79 -6.87 -0.47 -21.09
N ALA A 80 -6.14 0.64 -21.21
CA ALA A 80 -5.72 1.19 -22.50
C ALA A 80 -4.78 0.24 -23.28
N ILE A 81 -3.95 -0.53 -22.58
CA ILE A 81 -3.09 -1.58 -23.16
C ILE A 81 -3.77 -2.95 -23.23
N ARG A 82 -5.10 -2.99 -23.08
CA ARG A 82 -5.95 -4.19 -23.18
C ARG A 82 -5.65 -5.25 -22.12
N LEU A 83 -5.16 -4.83 -20.95
CA LEU A 83 -5.02 -5.69 -19.78
C LEU A 83 -6.22 -5.45 -18.84
N PRO A 84 -7.16 -6.40 -18.72
CA PRO A 84 -8.29 -6.25 -17.81
C PRO A 84 -7.80 -6.21 -16.35
N VAL A 85 -8.48 -5.43 -15.51
CA VAL A 85 -8.19 -5.30 -14.07
C VAL A 85 -9.33 -5.90 -13.28
N LEU A 86 -9.01 -6.67 -12.24
CA LEU A 86 -9.99 -7.21 -11.31
C LEU A 86 -10.51 -6.09 -10.41
N GLU A 87 -11.84 -5.95 -10.34
CA GLU A 87 -12.52 -4.97 -9.49
C GLU A 87 -13.37 -5.67 -8.42
N PRO A 88 -13.47 -5.12 -7.20
CA PRO A 88 -12.79 -3.90 -6.72
C PRO A 88 -11.29 -4.09 -6.52
N MET A 89 -10.50 -3.04 -6.78
CA MET A 89 -9.08 -3.01 -6.46
C MET A 89 -8.88 -2.85 -4.94
N PRO A 90 -8.16 -3.77 -4.26
CA PRO A 90 -7.93 -3.66 -2.82
C PRO A 90 -7.07 -2.45 -2.44
N LEU A 91 -7.58 -1.65 -1.52
CA LEU A 91 -6.88 -0.57 -0.83
C LEU A 91 -6.56 -1.03 0.60
N MET A 92 -5.35 -1.53 0.81
CA MET A 92 -4.88 -2.12 2.07
C MET A 92 -4.52 -1.01 3.06
N VAL A 93 -5.24 -0.96 4.19
CA VAL A 93 -5.12 0.07 5.24
C VAL A 93 -5.05 -0.62 6.60
N ASP A 94 -4.14 -0.21 7.48
CA ASP A 94 -3.97 -0.82 8.82
C ASP A 94 -4.88 -0.18 9.90
N ASN A 95 -5.57 0.90 9.57
CA ASN A 95 -6.45 1.62 10.48
C ASN A 95 -7.94 1.34 10.18
N GLN A 96 -8.58 0.54 11.03
CA GLN A 96 -10.00 0.20 10.90
C GLN A 96 -10.94 1.42 11.01
N ALA A 97 -10.58 2.43 11.81
CA ALA A 97 -11.38 3.64 11.90
C ALA A 97 -11.33 4.44 10.59
N ALA A 98 -10.18 4.46 9.92
CA ALA A 98 -10.04 5.05 8.59
C ALA A 98 -10.89 4.29 7.57
N ILE A 99 -10.83 2.95 7.55
CA ILE A 99 -11.66 2.11 6.67
C ILE A 99 -13.15 2.40 6.85
N LYS A 100 -13.62 2.46 8.10
CA LYS A 100 -15.03 2.75 8.40
C LYS A 100 -15.47 4.10 7.84
N GLN A 101 -14.61 5.11 7.93
CA GLN A 101 -14.90 6.44 7.39
C GLN A 101 -14.86 6.47 5.86
N LEU A 102 -13.92 5.75 5.23
CA LEU A 102 -13.82 5.64 3.76
C LEU A 102 -15.02 4.93 3.13
N ARG A 103 -15.74 4.12 3.90
CA ARG A 103 -16.97 3.42 3.50
C ARG A 103 -18.27 4.15 3.90
N SER A 104 -18.18 5.25 4.65
CA SER A 104 -19.36 5.93 5.19
C SER A 104 -19.91 7.00 4.25
N GLU A 105 -21.24 7.01 4.04
CA GLU A 105 -21.95 8.02 3.25
C GLU A 105 -22.02 9.40 3.94
N SER A 106 -22.02 9.40 5.28
CA SER A 106 -22.13 10.60 6.10
C SER A 106 -20.77 10.96 6.72
N THR A 107 -20.12 12.00 6.19
CA THR A 107 -18.90 12.54 6.79
C THR A 107 -19.25 13.54 7.91
N SER A 108 -19.04 13.15 9.17
CA SER A 108 -18.92 14.09 10.31
C SER A 108 -17.46 14.43 10.59
N ALA A 109 -16.60 14.43 9.56
CA ALA A 109 -15.19 14.71 9.72
C ALA A 109 -15.00 16.14 10.24
N SER A 110 -14.38 16.28 11.41
CA SER A 110 -14.14 17.60 12.02
C SER A 110 -13.12 18.44 11.23
N ALA A 111 -12.36 17.83 10.32
CA ALA A 111 -11.33 18.48 9.53
C ALA A 111 -11.60 18.37 8.01
N LYS A 112 -11.52 19.52 7.31
CA LYS A 112 -11.81 19.63 5.87
C LYS A 112 -10.96 18.72 4.99
N HIS A 113 -9.67 18.55 5.32
CA HIS A 113 -8.80 17.71 4.49
C HIS A 113 -9.22 16.23 4.55
N ILE A 114 -9.69 15.73 5.70
CA ILE A 114 -10.23 14.37 5.84
C ILE A 114 -11.52 14.25 5.04
N GLU A 115 -12.40 15.24 5.15
CA GLU A 115 -13.65 15.29 4.38
C GLU A 115 -13.40 15.22 2.87
N ILE A 116 -12.41 15.97 2.37
CA ILE A 116 -11.99 15.94 0.96
C ILE A 116 -11.50 14.54 0.58
N CYS A 117 -10.66 13.92 1.41
CA CYS A 117 -10.16 12.56 1.17
C CYS A 117 -11.31 11.56 1.07
N ILE A 118 -12.25 11.58 2.01
CA ILE A 118 -13.42 10.69 1.99
C ILE A 118 -14.27 10.96 0.74
N LYS A 119 -14.59 12.22 0.45
CA LYS A 119 -15.36 12.60 -0.76
C LYS A 119 -14.67 12.20 -2.06
N PHE A 120 -13.34 12.10 -2.07
CA PHE A 120 -12.58 11.61 -3.21
C PHE A 120 -12.65 10.08 -3.34
N VAL A 121 -12.41 9.33 -2.26
CA VAL A 121 -12.34 7.85 -2.31
C VAL A 121 -13.73 7.21 -2.37
N ASN A 122 -14.69 7.73 -1.60
CA ASN A 122 -15.97 7.08 -1.36
C ASN A 122 -16.79 6.81 -2.64
N PRO A 123 -16.86 7.70 -3.65
CA PRO A 123 -17.55 7.40 -4.91
C PRO A 123 -17.03 6.13 -5.59
N TYR A 124 -15.73 5.87 -5.54
CA TYR A 124 -15.12 4.67 -6.15
C TYR A 124 -15.37 3.42 -5.31
N THR A 125 -15.45 3.55 -3.99
CA THR A 125 -15.87 2.47 -3.11
C THR A 125 -17.32 2.08 -3.39
N HIS A 126 -18.24 3.04 -3.49
CA HIS A 126 -19.65 2.79 -3.78
C HIS A 126 -19.90 2.21 -5.18
N GLN A 127 -19.07 2.57 -6.16
CA GLN A 127 -19.14 2.00 -7.51
C GLN A 127 -18.50 0.61 -7.61
N GLY A 128 -17.89 0.09 -6.54
CA GLY A 128 -17.20 -1.20 -6.56
C GLY A 128 -15.88 -1.19 -7.33
N VAL A 129 -15.28 -0.01 -7.56
CA VAL A 129 -13.99 0.13 -8.25
C VAL A 129 -12.83 -0.06 -7.28
N LEU A 130 -13.00 0.38 -6.03
CA LEU A 130 -12.02 0.25 -4.94
C LEU A 130 -12.68 -0.42 -3.73
N ASP A 131 -11.92 -1.17 -2.96
CA ASP A 131 -12.36 -1.67 -1.65
C ASP A 131 -11.30 -1.40 -0.59
N PRO A 132 -11.56 -0.50 0.38
CA PRO A 132 -10.71 -0.34 1.55
C PRO A 132 -10.75 -1.60 2.43
N VAL A 133 -9.65 -2.34 2.53
CA VAL A 133 -9.54 -3.61 3.26
C VAL A 133 -8.53 -3.47 4.40
N TYR A 134 -8.85 -4.06 5.55
CA TYR A 134 -7.92 -4.12 6.68
C TYR A 134 -6.74 -5.03 6.35
N VAL A 135 -5.53 -4.52 6.54
CA VAL A 135 -4.30 -5.32 6.50
C VAL A 135 -3.69 -5.39 7.89
N GLU A 136 -3.33 -6.60 8.31
CA GLU A 136 -2.58 -6.77 9.55
C GLU A 136 -1.17 -6.21 9.44
N TRP A 137 -0.62 -5.75 10.56
CA TRP A 137 0.71 -5.14 10.61
C TRP A 137 1.82 -6.03 10.02
N ARG A 138 1.65 -7.36 10.05
CA ARG A 138 2.61 -8.34 9.51
C ARG A 138 2.67 -8.34 7.98
N LEU A 139 1.58 -7.95 7.33
CA LEU A 139 1.43 -7.91 5.87
C LEU A 139 1.41 -6.47 5.32
N GLN A 140 1.53 -5.47 6.19
CA GLN A 140 1.51 -4.06 5.79
C GLN A 140 2.82 -3.67 5.09
N LEU A 141 2.83 -3.75 3.76
CA LEU A 141 4.00 -3.43 2.94
C LEU A 141 4.43 -1.95 3.01
N ALA A 142 3.50 -1.05 3.32
CA ALA A 142 3.84 0.36 3.50
C ALA A 142 4.78 0.60 4.69
N ASP A 143 4.78 -0.29 5.69
CA ASP A 143 5.65 -0.17 6.87
C ASP A 143 7.14 -0.27 6.51
N LEU A 144 7.47 -0.99 5.44
CA LEU A 144 8.83 -1.06 4.92
C LEU A 144 9.36 0.33 4.51
N LEU A 145 8.45 1.23 4.13
CA LEU A 145 8.75 2.55 3.58
C LEU A 145 8.59 3.67 4.61
N THR A 146 7.94 3.42 5.75
CA THR A 146 7.65 4.44 6.76
C THR A 146 8.38 4.24 8.08
N LYS A 147 8.60 3.00 8.51
CA LYS A 147 9.04 2.70 9.88
C LYS A 147 10.52 2.31 9.94
N PRO A 148 11.24 2.71 11.01
CA PRO A 148 12.54 2.12 11.33
C PRO A 148 12.34 0.70 11.89
N LEU A 149 12.47 -0.30 11.04
CA LEU A 149 12.24 -1.71 11.39
C LEU A 149 13.51 -2.41 11.89
N LEU A 150 13.36 -3.30 12.88
CA LEU A 150 14.42 -4.21 13.30
C LEU A 150 14.72 -5.24 12.19
N ALA A 151 15.96 -5.72 12.13
CA ALA A 151 16.45 -6.61 11.06
C ALA A 151 15.56 -7.83 10.77
N PRO A 152 15.00 -8.56 11.77
CA PRO A 152 14.10 -9.69 11.49
C PRO A 152 12.85 -9.24 10.75
N ARG A 153 12.21 -8.16 11.22
CA ARG A 153 10.98 -7.63 10.62
C ARG A 153 11.21 -7.04 9.23
N LEU A 154 12.36 -6.38 9.05
CA LEU A 154 12.79 -5.89 7.74
C LEU A 154 12.97 -7.04 6.74
N SER A 155 13.53 -8.18 7.17
CA SER A 155 13.66 -9.38 6.32
C SER A 155 12.29 -9.90 5.91
N GLU A 156 11.37 -10.10 6.87
CA GLU A 156 10.01 -10.61 6.59
C GLU A 156 9.29 -9.77 5.51
N LEU A 157 9.33 -8.44 5.63
CA LEU A 157 8.68 -7.54 4.66
C LEU A 157 9.39 -7.51 3.30
N ARG A 158 10.71 -7.69 3.25
CA ARG A 158 11.45 -7.83 1.99
C ARG A 158 11.09 -9.13 1.28
N ASP A 159 10.95 -10.22 2.04
CA ASP A 159 10.58 -11.52 1.49
C ASP A 159 9.17 -11.50 0.89
N LEU A 160 8.23 -10.78 1.52
CA LEU A 160 6.89 -10.53 0.97
C LEU A 160 6.88 -9.75 -0.34
N LEU A 161 7.94 -9.01 -0.64
CA LEU A 161 8.12 -8.25 -1.90
C LEU A 161 9.07 -8.93 -2.89
N TYR A 162 9.49 -10.16 -2.61
CA TYR A 162 10.49 -10.88 -3.40
C TYR A 162 11.83 -10.10 -3.53
N LEU A 163 12.17 -9.31 -2.51
CA LEU A 163 13.42 -8.53 -2.42
C LEU A 163 14.51 -9.26 -1.63
N SER A 164 14.32 -10.54 -1.35
CA SER A 164 15.30 -11.42 -0.68
C SER A 164 16.58 -11.54 -1.49
N ASP A 165 17.73 -11.62 -0.82
CA ASP A 165 19.00 -11.88 -1.50
C ASP A 165 19.05 -13.35 -1.94
N PRO A 166 19.11 -13.66 -3.25
CA PRO A 166 19.18 -15.03 -3.76
C PRO A 166 20.47 -15.77 -3.37
N LYS A 167 21.38 -15.12 -2.63
CA LYS A 167 22.62 -15.73 -2.11
C LYS A 167 22.43 -16.45 -0.78
N LYS A 168 21.36 -16.18 -0.02
CA LYS A 168 21.13 -16.85 1.27
C LYS A 168 20.81 -18.34 1.11
N ASP A 169 20.31 -18.73 -0.06
CA ASP A 169 19.94 -20.12 -0.38
C ASP A 169 21.10 -20.92 -1.01
N ARG A 170 22.25 -20.31 -1.29
CA ARG A 170 23.40 -20.99 -1.94
C ARG A 170 24.46 -21.51 -0.98
N PHE A 171 24.35 -21.19 0.30
CA PHE A 171 25.23 -21.70 1.36
C PHE A 171 24.38 -22.14 2.55
N GLY A 172 23.53 -23.14 2.31
CA GLY A 172 23.04 -24.05 3.34
C GLY A 172 23.62 -25.43 3.05
N ASP A 173 24.32 -25.98 4.04
CA ASP A 173 24.73 -27.38 4.17
C ASP A 173 25.78 -27.92 3.18
N ALA A 174 27.03 -27.47 3.34
CA ALA A 174 28.19 -28.32 3.06
C ALA A 174 28.92 -28.56 4.38
N ALA A 175 28.92 -29.83 4.79
CA ALA A 175 29.47 -30.36 6.02
C ALA A 175 30.87 -29.85 6.35
N GLU A 176 31.06 -29.35 7.58
CA GLU A 176 32.33 -29.50 8.28
C GLU A 176 32.42 -30.96 8.74
N GLU A 177 32.85 -31.83 7.82
CA GLU A 177 33.44 -33.13 8.13
C GLU A 177 34.87 -33.07 7.55
N GLU A 178 35.82 -32.62 8.38
CA GLU A 178 37.25 -32.99 8.36
C GLU A 178 38.03 -32.15 9.40
N CYS A 179 38.24 -32.74 10.59
CA CYS A 179 39.52 -32.81 11.30
C CYS A 179 39.40 -33.82 12.46
#